data_AF-A0A0R0CLV9-F1
#
_entry.id   AF-A0A0R0CLV9-F1
#
_cell.length_a   1.000
_cell.length_b   1.000
_cell.length_c   1.000
_cell.angle_alpha   90.00
_cell.angle_beta   90.00
_cell.angle_gamma   90.00
#
_symmetry.space_group_name_H-M   'P 1'
#
loop_
_entity.id
_entity.type
_entity.pdbx_description
1 polymer ?
#
loop_
_entity_poly.entity_id
_entity_poly.type
_entity_poly.pdbx_seq_one_letter_code
_entity_poly.pdbx_strand_id
1 'polypeptide(L)'
;MNQPSTATPHAMRGLTLLEATMVMAIGLILGAITLPHMLKLTEKQRAISSANLLVSHIALARNHAVTQRRVATLCPSSDGTSCRADNNWSLGWLVMDSAPNPAATARSARILMTAQLPANTRVHIYSNKGRTRLRYLPDGRSTGANTSFRICTSGAMSSKIVVSNGGRVRSEATPVGTSCH
;
A
#
# COMPACT_ATOMS: atom_id res chain seq x y z
N MET A 1 0.18 -48.78 65.61
CA MET A 1 0.07 -47.33 65.38
C MET A 1 -0.19 -47.08 63.90
N ASN A 2 -1.44 -46.81 63.48
CA ASN A 2 -1.74 -46.31 62.14
C ASN A 2 -2.63 -45.07 62.27
N GLN A 3 -2.11 -43.90 61.90
CA GLN A 3 -2.89 -42.67 61.75
C GLN A 3 -3.62 -42.69 60.40
N PRO A 4 -4.90 -42.27 60.32
CA PRO A 4 -5.57 -42.04 59.05
C PRO A 4 -5.13 -40.70 58.45
N SER A 5 -4.62 -40.74 57.22
CA SER A 5 -4.32 -39.56 56.40
C SER A 5 -5.62 -38.89 55.94
N THR A 6 -5.85 -37.64 56.35
CA THR A 6 -6.98 -36.83 55.87
C THR A 6 -6.66 -36.28 54.48
N ALA A 7 -7.29 -36.81 53.44
CA ALA A 7 -7.27 -36.22 52.11
C ALA A 7 -8.17 -34.98 52.08
N THR A 8 -7.62 -33.82 51.70
CA THR A 8 -8.39 -32.59 51.48
C THR A 8 -9.13 -32.68 50.14
N PRO A 9 -10.46 -32.48 50.11
CA PRO A 9 -11.20 -32.50 48.86
C PRO A 9 -10.81 -31.29 48.00
N HIS A 10 -10.28 -31.55 46.81
CA HIS A 10 -10.16 -30.53 45.77
C HIS A 10 -11.56 -30.21 45.26
N ALA A 11 -12.10 -29.07 45.68
CA ALA A 11 -13.36 -28.56 45.15
C ALA A 11 -13.15 -28.16 43.67
N MET A 12 -13.61 -29.01 42.76
CA MET A 12 -13.77 -28.62 41.36
C MET A 12 -14.85 -27.53 41.29
N ARG A 13 -14.43 -26.27 41.15
CA ARG A 13 -15.35 -25.17 40.88
C ARG A 13 -15.80 -25.27 39.42
N GLY A 14 -17.00 -25.77 39.18
CA GLY A 14 -17.65 -25.75 37.88
C GLY A 14 -18.18 -24.35 37.54
N LEU A 15 -18.09 -23.95 36.28
CA LEU A 15 -18.67 -22.70 35.77
C LEU A 15 -20.21 -22.80 35.84
N THR A 16 -20.88 -21.76 36.33
CA THR A 16 -22.35 -21.75 36.31
C THR A 16 -22.86 -21.43 34.90
N LEU A 17 -24.06 -21.93 34.54
CA LEU A 17 -24.67 -21.61 33.24
C LEU A 17 -24.86 -20.09 33.07
N LEU A 18 -25.17 -19.38 34.16
CA LEU A 18 -25.28 -17.92 34.17
C LEU A 18 -23.93 -17.22 33.91
N GLU A 19 -22.85 -17.72 34.50
CA GLU A 19 -21.50 -17.18 34.28
C GLU A 19 -21.06 -17.40 32.82
N ALA A 20 -21.34 -18.59 32.26
CA ALA A 20 -21.06 -18.89 30.85
C ALA A 20 -21.79 -17.92 29.90
N THR A 21 -23.08 -17.66 30.16
CA THR A 21 -23.88 -16.76 29.32
C THR A 21 -23.46 -15.29 29.49
N MET A 22 -23.09 -14.86 30.70
CA MET A 22 -22.55 -13.52 30.94
C MET A 22 -21.22 -13.30 30.21
N VAL A 23 -20.28 -14.26 30.29
CA VAL A 23 -18.99 -14.19 29.60
C VAL A 23 -19.20 -14.16 28.07
N MET A 24 -20.10 -14.99 27.54
CA MET A 24 -20.45 -14.97 26.12
C MET A 24 -21.07 -13.64 25.71
N ALA A 25 -22.01 -13.09 26.49
CA ALA A 25 -22.65 -11.81 26.21
C ALA A 25 -21.63 -10.67 26.16
N ILE A 26 -20.72 -10.60 27.12
CA ILE A 26 -19.62 -9.62 27.14
C ILE A 26 -18.71 -9.82 25.93
N GLY A 27 -18.34 -11.07 25.62
CA GLY A 27 -17.51 -11.41 24.46
C GLY A 27 -18.12 -10.96 23.13
N LEU A 28 -19.44 -11.13 22.95
CA LEU A 28 -20.16 -10.69 21.77
C LEU A 28 -20.19 -9.16 21.65
N ILE A 29 -20.42 -8.44 22.76
CA ILE A 29 -20.42 -6.97 22.78
C ILE A 29 -19.03 -6.44 22.40
N LEU A 30 -17.97 -6.99 22.99
CA LEU A 30 -16.59 -6.61 22.67
C LEU A 30 -16.26 -6.92 21.20
N GLY A 31 -16.61 -8.12 20.74
CA GLY A 31 -16.40 -8.53 19.34
C GLY A 31 -17.06 -7.59 18.34
N ALA A 32 -18.30 -7.16 18.61
CA ALA A 32 -19.06 -6.25 17.76
C ALA A 32 -18.36 -4.89 17.57
N ILE A 33 -17.64 -4.41 18.60
CA ILE A 33 -16.91 -3.14 18.54
C ILE A 33 -15.52 -3.36 17.92
N THR A 34 -14.79 -4.40 18.31
CA THR A 34 -13.39 -4.60 17.90
C THR A 34 -13.25 -4.95 16.41
N LEU A 35 -14.11 -5.85 15.89
CA LEU A 35 -14.04 -6.31 14.49
C LEU A 35 -14.04 -5.18 13.44
N PRO A 36 -15.01 -4.23 13.44
CA PRO A 36 -15.02 -3.15 12.45
C PRO A 36 -13.82 -2.20 12.59
N HIS A 37 -13.29 -2.02 13.80
CA HIS A 37 -12.09 -1.20 14.03
C HIS A 37 -10.83 -1.84 13.44
N MET A 38 -10.67 -3.16 13.58
CA MET A 38 -9.54 -3.88 12.98
C MET A 38 -9.57 -3.81 11.45
N LEU A 39 -10.76 -3.95 10.83
CA LEU A 39 -10.90 -3.81 9.38
C LEU A 39 -10.42 -2.43 8.89
N LYS A 40 -10.87 -1.34 9.53
CA LYS A 40 -10.42 0.02 9.19
C LYS A 40 -8.92 0.21 9.38
N LEU A 41 -8.35 -0.35 10.45
CA LEU A 41 -6.91 -0.27 10.71
C LEU A 41 -6.11 -0.98 9.62
N THR A 42 -6.50 -2.20 9.24
CA THR A 42 -5.81 -2.96 8.18
C THR A 42 -5.87 -2.24 6.84
N GLU A 43 -7.00 -1.62 6.48
CA GLU A 43 -7.11 -0.80 5.27
C GLU A 43 -6.17 0.40 5.28
N LYS A 44 -6.13 1.12 6.40
CA LYS A 44 -5.21 2.25 6.58
C LYS A 44 -3.75 1.82 6.45
N GLN A 45 -3.38 0.70 7.07
CA GLN A 45 -2.03 0.15 6.97
C GLN A 45 -1.69 -0.27 5.53
N ARG A 46 -2.63 -0.87 4.80
CA ARG A 46 -2.45 -1.17 3.37
C ARG A 46 -2.23 0.08 2.53
N ALA A 47 -2.99 1.16 2.79
CA ALA A 47 -2.82 2.43 2.09
C ALA A 47 -1.44 3.06 2.36
N ILE A 48 -1.01 3.08 3.63
CA ILE A 48 0.31 3.58 4.04
C ILE A 48 1.43 2.74 3.41
N SER A 49 1.33 1.42 3.49
CA SER A 49 2.31 0.50 2.91
C SER A 49 2.43 0.69 1.39
N SER A 50 1.30 0.79 0.69
CA SER A 50 1.26 1.02 -0.76
C SER A 50 1.89 2.37 -1.14
N ALA A 51 1.59 3.43 -0.38
CA ALA A 51 2.19 4.75 -0.58
C ALA A 51 3.71 4.72 -0.36
N ASN A 52 4.17 4.09 0.72
CA ASN A 52 5.60 3.96 1.03
C ASN A 52 6.34 3.13 -0.02
N LEU A 53 5.74 2.04 -0.49
CA LEU A 53 6.27 1.22 -1.58
C LEU A 53 6.39 2.02 -2.88
N LEU A 54 5.40 2.87 -3.18
CA LEU A 54 5.46 3.74 -4.34
C LEU A 54 6.59 4.77 -4.21
N VAL A 55 6.70 5.43 -3.06
CA VAL A 55 7.79 6.39 -2.78
C VAL A 55 9.16 5.73 -2.90
N SER A 56 9.34 4.52 -2.36
CA SER A 56 10.63 3.82 -2.44
C SER A 56 10.98 3.44 -3.88
N HIS A 57 10.01 3.00 -4.69
CA HIS A 57 10.23 2.68 -6.10
C HIS A 57 10.50 3.94 -6.94
N ILE A 58 9.89 5.07 -6.62
CA ILE A 58 10.21 6.38 -7.22
C ILE A 58 11.66 6.76 -6.93
N ALA A 59 12.09 6.62 -5.66
CA ALA A 59 13.46 6.92 -5.25
C ALA A 59 14.47 5.96 -5.92
N LEU A 60 14.15 4.67 -5.99
CA LEU A 60 14.94 3.67 -6.71
C LEU A 60 15.11 4.04 -8.19
N ALA A 61 14.03 4.40 -8.87
CA ALA A 61 14.07 4.81 -10.27
C ALA A 61 15.00 6.01 -10.48
N ARG A 62 14.90 7.03 -9.62
CA ARG A 62 15.78 8.20 -9.66
C ARG A 62 17.25 7.82 -9.43
N ASN A 63 17.51 7.02 -8.40
CA ASN A 63 18.86 6.59 -8.07
C ASN A 63 19.48 5.77 -9.20
N HIS A 64 18.72 4.84 -9.80
CA HIS A 64 19.14 4.11 -10.98
C HIS A 64 19.47 5.05 -12.13
N ALA A 65 18.61 6.03 -12.42
CA ALA A 65 18.83 6.97 -13.51
C ALA A 65 20.14 7.76 -13.36
N VAL A 66 20.40 8.26 -12.15
CA VAL A 66 21.60 9.04 -11.83
C VAL A 66 22.86 8.17 -11.83
N THR A 67 22.83 7.04 -11.12
CA THR A 67 24.01 6.17 -10.95
C THR A 67 24.42 5.46 -12.23
N GLN A 68 23.45 5.00 -13.02
CA GLN A 68 23.71 4.32 -14.29
C GLN A 68 23.80 5.28 -15.47
N ARG A 69 23.53 6.59 -15.27
CA ARG A 69 23.42 7.61 -16.33
C ARG A 69 22.48 7.18 -17.47
N ARG A 70 21.36 6.54 -17.12
CA ARG A 70 20.36 6.02 -18.07
C ARG A 70 18.97 6.53 -17.69
N VAL A 71 18.03 6.49 -18.63
CA VAL A 71 16.65 6.89 -18.35
C VAL A 71 15.95 5.75 -17.60
N ALA A 72 15.34 6.06 -16.46
CA ALA A 72 14.48 5.12 -15.74
C ALA A 72 13.01 5.54 -15.89
N THR A 73 12.13 4.61 -16.21
CA THR A 73 10.69 4.86 -16.33
C THR A 73 9.93 4.04 -15.30
N LEU A 74 9.00 4.70 -14.62
CA LEU A 74 7.97 4.09 -13.78
C LEU A 74 6.63 4.18 -14.52
N CYS A 75 5.87 3.09 -14.54
CA CYS A 75 4.56 3.01 -15.21
C CYS A 75 3.62 2.05 -14.47
N PRO A 76 2.29 2.21 -14.57
CA PRO A 76 1.35 1.27 -14.01
C PRO A 76 1.44 -0.06 -14.78
N SER A 77 1.28 -1.16 -14.06
CA SER A 77 1.35 -2.51 -14.61
C SER A 77 0.46 -3.44 -13.79
N SER A 78 -0.24 -4.34 -14.46
CA SER A 78 -1.08 -5.36 -13.81
C SER A 78 -0.44 -6.75 -13.85
N ASP A 79 0.56 -6.95 -14.70
CA ASP A 79 1.24 -8.23 -14.93
C ASP A 79 2.71 -8.21 -14.48
N GLY A 80 3.27 -7.04 -14.18
CA GLY A 80 4.68 -6.85 -13.85
C GLY A 80 5.62 -6.98 -15.06
N THR A 81 5.10 -7.15 -16.27
CA THR A 81 5.90 -7.33 -17.49
C THR A 81 5.66 -6.25 -18.52
N SER A 82 4.50 -5.59 -18.50
CA SER A 82 4.12 -4.57 -19.47
C SER A 82 3.64 -3.28 -18.80
N CYS A 83 3.99 -2.14 -19.41
CA CYS A 83 3.45 -0.84 -19.01
C CYS A 83 2.06 -0.66 -19.59
N ARG A 84 1.11 -0.30 -18.74
CA ARG A 84 -0.21 0.18 -19.14
C ARG A 84 -0.15 1.66 -19.55
N ALA A 85 -1.18 2.08 -20.30
CA ALA A 85 -1.30 3.43 -20.85
C ALA A 85 -2.32 4.31 -20.12
N ASP A 86 -2.88 3.85 -19.02
CA ASP A 86 -3.81 4.60 -18.18
C ASP A 86 -3.12 5.20 -16.93
N ASN A 87 -3.89 5.92 -16.11
CA ASN A 87 -3.41 6.57 -14.89
C ASN A 87 -3.78 5.80 -13.62
N ASN A 88 -4.16 4.52 -13.73
CA ASN A 88 -4.56 3.68 -12.60
C ASN A 88 -3.42 2.73 -12.20
N TRP A 89 -2.85 3.01 -11.04
CA TRP A 89 -1.72 2.30 -10.45
C TRP A 89 -2.16 1.30 -9.38
N SER A 90 -3.48 1.08 -9.23
CA SER A 90 -4.06 0.27 -8.15
C SER A 90 -3.75 -1.22 -8.25
N LEU A 91 -3.38 -1.72 -9.45
CA LEU A 91 -2.98 -3.11 -9.65
C LEU A 91 -1.47 -3.32 -9.49
N GLY A 92 -0.70 -2.23 -9.40
CA GLY A 92 0.75 -2.29 -9.39
C GLY A 92 1.42 -1.39 -10.41
N TRP A 93 2.74 -1.49 -10.42
CA TRP A 93 3.63 -0.76 -11.29
C TRP A 93 4.96 -1.48 -11.46
N LEU A 94 5.73 -1.04 -12.45
CA LEU A 94 7.09 -1.49 -12.65
C LEU A 94 8.03 -0.32 -12.89
N VAL A 95 9.29 -0.54 -12.53
CA VAL A 95 10.44 0.31 -12.83
C VAL A 95 11.22 -0.39 -13.94
N MET A 96 11.53 0.31 -15.01
CA MET A 96 12.29 -0.22 -16.13
C MET A 96 13.38 0.74 -16.60
N ASP A 97 14.51 0.16 -16.96
CA ASP A 97 15.61 0.82 -17.63
C ASP A 97 15.18 1.04 -19.09
N SER A 98 14.81 2.28 -19.41
CA SER A 98 14.21 2.61 -20.69
C SER A 98 15.23 3.21 -21.63
N ALA A 99 15.15 2.84 -22.90
CA ALA A 99 15.74 3.65 -23.95
C ALA A 99 15.09 5.06 -23.96
N PRO A 100 15.72 6.09 -24.56
CA PRO A 100 15.15 7.42 -24.68
C PRO A 100 13.76 7.45 -25.37
N ASN A 101 13.43 6.40 -26.13
CA ASN A 101 12.18 6.31 -26.88
C ASN A 101 10.97 5.96 -25.97
N PRO A 102 9.94 6.83 -25.87
CA PRO A 102 8.72 6.58 -25.10
C PRO A 102 7.86 5.41 -25.61
N ALA A 103 8.13 4.90 -26.82
CA ALA A 103 7.45 3.75 -27.43
C ALA A 103 8.16 2.40 -27.16
N ALA A 104 9.25 2.39 -26.41
CA ALA A 104 9.93 1.15 -26.05
C ALA A 104 8.99 0.27 -25.20
N THR A 105 8.43 -0.75 -25.83
CA THR A 105 7.77 -1.85 -25.12
C THR A 105 8.77 -2.50 -24.17
N ALA A 106 8.30 -3.01 -23.02
CA ALA A 106 9.12 -3.71 -22.05
C ALA A 106 9.96 -4.87 -22.64
N ARG A 107 9.64 -5.33 -23.86
CA ARG A 107 10.38 -6.36 -24.60
C ARG A 107 11.84 -5.99 -24.92
N SER A 108 12.21 -4.71 -24.95
CA SER A 108 13.60 -4.24 -25.14
C SER A 108 14.17 -3.50 -23.94
N ALA A 109 13.41 -3.39 -22.85
CA ALA A 109 13.79 -2.64 -21.66
C ALA A 109 14.00 -3.60 -20.49
N ARG A 110 15.07 -3.38 -19.73
CA ARG A 110 15.36 -4.22 -18.56
C ARG A 110 14.45 -3.81 -17.41
N ILE A 111 13.60 -4.72 -16.95
CA ILE A 111 12.80 -4.51 -15.74
C ILE A 111 13.74 -4.50 -14.54
N LEU A 112 13.64 -3.46 -13.73
CA LEU A 112 14.47 -3.22 -12.55
C LEU A 112 13.76 -3.70 -11.28
N MET A 113 12.46 -3.44 -11.19
CA MET A 113 11.65 -3.75 -10.03
C MET A 113 10.17 -3.78 -10.43
N THR A 114 9.38 -4.63 -9.77
CA THR A 114 7.91 -4.65 -9.91
C THR A 114 7.27 -4.56 -8.53
N ALA A 115 6.06 -3.99 -8.49
CA ALA A 115 5.18 -4.05 -7.34
C ALA A 115 3.80 -4.42 -7.83
N GLN A 116 3.21 -5.47 -7.27
CA GLN A 116 1.88 -5.94 -7.58
C GLN A 116 1.01 -5.75 -6.34
N LEU A 117 -0.16 -5.14 -6.53
CA LEU A 117 -1.11 -4.94 -5.44
C LEU A 117 -2.30 -5.89 -5.63
N PRO A 118 -2.90 -6.40 -4.53
CA PRO A 118 -4.09 -7.24 -4.61
C PRO A 118 -5.24 -6.50 -5.30
N ALA A 119 -5.87 -7.10 -6.31
CA ALA A 119 -6.96 -6.47 -7.06
C ALA A 119 -8.20 -6.13 -6.19
N ASN A 120 -8.49 -6.95 -5.18
CA ASN A 120 -9.66 -6.81 -4.30
C ASN A 120 -9.39 -5.90 -3.07
N THR A 121 -8.53 -4.90 -3.22
CA THR A 121 -8.24 -3.93 -2.17
C THR A 121 -9.16 -2.70 -2.30
N ARG A 122 -9.47 -2.06 -1.17
CA ARG A 122 -10.16 -0.75 -1.12
C ARG A 122 -9.21 0.43 -1.35
N VAL A 123 -7.95 0.14 -1.63
CA VAL A 123 -6.89 1.13 -1.87
C VAL A 123 -6.73 1.34 -3.38
N HIS A 124 -7.02 2.55 -3.84
CA HIS A 124 -6.83 2.92 -5.24
C HIS A 124 -5.76 3.99 -5.36
N ILE A 125 -4.94 3.89 -6.41
CA ILE A 125 -3.86 4.83 -6.67
C ILE A 125 -4.03 5.37 -8.07
N TYR A 126 -4.11 6.69 -8.19
CA TYR A 126 -4.26 7.37 -9.46
C TYR A 126 -3.22 8.46 -9.63
N SER A 127 -2.58 8.50 -10.81
CA SER A 127 -1.81 9.67 -11.19
C SER A 127 -2.72 10.76 -11.79
N ASN A 128 -2.20 11.97 -11.93
CA ASN A 128 -2.87 13.05 -12.66
C ASN A 128 -3.19 12.66 -14.11
N LYS A 129 -4.32 13.14 -14.64
CA LYS A 129 -4.74 12.88 -16.03
C LYS A 129 -3.62 13.28 -16.99
N GLY A 130 -3.35 12.43 -17.98
CA GLY A 130 -2.26 12.62 -18.95
C GLY A 130 -0.85 12.28 -18.44
N ARG A 131 -0.68 11.94 -17.15
CA ARG A 131 0.61 11.52 -16.57
C ARG A 131 0.58 10.04 -16.23
N THR A 132 0.66 9.20 -17.25
CA THR A 132 0.59 7.73 -17.12
C THR A 132 1.95 7.10 -16.85
N ARG A 133 3.02 7.87 -16.94
CA ARG A 133 4.40 7.44 -16.71
C ARG A 133 5.19 8.54 -16.00
N LEU A 134 6.11 8.13 -15.13
CA LEU A 134 7.10 8.99 -14.51
C LEU A 134 8.48 8.60 -15.03
N ARG A 135 9.18 9.49 -15.73
CA ARG A 135 10.50 9.21 -16.30
C ARG A 135 11.53 10.09 -15.62
N TYR A 136 12.63 9.48 -15.20
CA TYR A 136 13.81 10.13 -14.66
C TYR A 136 14.93 10.15 -15.69
N LEU A 137 15.55 11.31 -15.86
CA LEU A 137 16.72 11.53 -16.70
C LEU A 137 18.02 11.24 -15.93
N PRO A 138 19.16 11.08 -16.62
CA PRO A 138 20.47 10.88 -15.99
C PRO A 138 20.89 11.95 -14.97
N ASP A 139 20.34 13.16 -15.05
CA ASP A 139 20.58 14.26 -14.10
C ASP A 139 19.65 14.22 -12.86
N GLY A 140 18.79 13.21 -12.77
CA GLY A 140 17.86 13.00 -11.66
C GLY A 140 16.60 13.87 -11.72
N ARG A 141 16.39 14.62 -12.80
CA ARG A 141 15.14 15.35 -13.06
C ARG A 141 14.06 14.41 -13.58
N SER A 142 12.80 14.78 -13.37
CA SER A 142 11.67 14.09 -13.98
C SER A 142 11.17 14.85 -15.21
N THR A 143 10.82 14.13 -16.29
CA THR A 143 10.35 14.75 -17.54
C THR A 143 8.88 15.14 -17.47
N GLY A 144 8.50 16.24 -18.14
CA GLY A 144 7.10 16.68 -18.25
C GLY A 144 6.72 17.69 -17.18
N ALA A 145 5.47 17.65 -16.71
CA ALA A 145 4.97 18.45 -15.59
C ALA A 145 5.02 17.66 -14.26
N ASN A 146 4.83 18.32 -13.13
CA ASN A 146 4.78 17.64 -11.84
C ASN A 146 3.78 16.48 -11.86
N THR A 147 4.18 15.32 -11.38
CA THR A 147 3.30 14.15 -11.28
C THR A 147 2.77 14.08 -9.86
N SER A 148 1.46 13.90 -9.71
CA SER A 148 0.85 13.66 -8.40
C SER A 148 0.14 12.33 -8.41
N PHE A 149 0.37 11.53 -7.38
CA PHE A 149 -0.30 10.27 -7.10
C PHE A 149 -1.26 10.50 -5.95
N ARG A 150 -2.54 10.24 -6.17
CA ARG A 150 -3.59 10.26 -5.16
C ARG A 150 -3.77 8.84 -4.67
N ILE A 151 -3.64 8.63 -3.37
CA ILE A 151 -3.89 7.35 -2.70
C ILE A 151 -5.24 7.48 -2.01
N CYS A 152 -6.18 6.64 -2.43
CA CYS A 152 -7.56 6.69 -2.00
C CYS A 152 -7.93 5.40 -1.29
N THR A 153 -8.69 5.51 -0.21
CA THR A 153 -9.22 4.38 0.55
C THR A 153 -10.72 4.55 0.64
N SER A 154 -11.48 3.56 0.16
CA SER A 154 -12.96 3.58 0.23
C SER A 154 -13.58 4.88 -0.36
N GLY A 155 -12.99 5.38 -1.45
CA GLY A 155 -13.47 6.57 -2.19
C GLY A 155 -12.94 7.92 -1.68
N ALA A 156 -12.34 7.99 -0.49
CA ALA A 156 -11.76 9.21 0.06
C ALA A 156 -10.24 9.26 -0.14
N MET A 157 -9.68 10.45 -0.39
CA MET A 157 -8.23 10.62 -0.55
C MET A 157 -7.53 10.57 0.82
N SER A 158 -6.69 9.56 1.01
CA SER A 158 -5.91 9.36 2.24
C SER A 158 -4.59 10.12 2.23
N SER A 159 -3.93 10.22 1.08
CA SER A 159 -2.68 10.97 0.92
C SER A 159 -2.43 11.31 -0.54
N LYS A 160 -1.50 12.26 -0.75
CA LYS A 160 -1.04 12.67 -2.07
C LYS A 160 0.47 12.67 -2.11
N ILE A 161 1.05 11.97 -3.08
CA ILE A 161 2.49 11.99 -3.34
C ILE A 161 2.74 12.89 -4.54
N VAL A 162 3.62 13.89 -4.41
CA VAL A 162 3.97 14.80 -5.49
C VAL A 162 5.44 14.62 -5.87
N VAL A 163 5.68 14.43 -7.15
CA VAL A 163 7.02 14.42 -7.76
C VAL A 163 7.19 15.68 -8.57
N SER A 164 8.16 16.51 -8.19
CA SER A 164 8.49 17.70 -8.96
C SER A 164 9.27 17.37 -10.24
N ASN A 165 9.30 18.29 -11.18
CA ASN A 165 10.19 18.21 -12.35
C ASN A 165 11.68 18.16 -11.97
N GLY A 166 12.05 18.71 -10.81
CA GLY A 166 13.39 18.55 -10.23
C GLY A 166 13.67 17.15 -9.69
N GLY A 167 12.68 16.25 -9.74
CA GLY A 167 12.80 14.84 -9.35
C GLY A 167 12.57 14.55 -7.87
N ARG A 168 12.28 15.56 -7.05
CA ARG A 168 12.04 15.40 -5.61
C ARG A 168 10.65 14.84 -5.34
N VAL A 169 10.58 13.78 -4.55
CA VAL A 169 9.33 13.20 -4.05
C VAL A 169 8.92 13.87 -2.74
N ARG A 170 7.63 14.11 -2.54
CA ARG A 170 7.04 14.63 -1.30
C ARG A 170 5.74 13.91 -1.02
N SER A 171 5.48 13.61 0.24
CA SER A 171 4.17 13.11 0.69
C SER A 171 3.44 14.25 1.39
N GLU A 172 2.19 14.47 1.02
CA GLU A 172 1.29 15.43 1.60
C GLU A 172 0.12 14.67 2.23
N ALA A 173 -0.15 14.97 3.50
CA ALA A 173 -1.39 14.52 4.13
C ALA A 173 -2.55 15.32 3.56
N THR A 174 -3.64 14.65 3.21
CA THR A 174 -4.87 15.32 2.75
C THR A 174 -5.87 15.48 3.87
N PRO A 175 -6.66 16.58 3.86
CA PRO A 175 -7.80 16.72 4.77
C PRO A 175 -8.77 15.55 4.63
N VAL A 176 -9.34 15.14 5.76
CA VAL A 176 -10.35 14.07 5.81
C VAL A 176 -11.55 14.47 4.94
N GLY A 177 -12.06 13.53 4.14
CA GLY A 177 -13.24 13.76 3.29
C GLY A 177 -12.95 14.38 1.92
N THR A 178 -11.68 14.62 1.57
CA THR A 178 -11.32 15.04 0.21
C THR A 178 -11.71 13.96 -0.80
N SER A 179 -12.49 14.32 -1.83
CA SER A 179 -12.87 13.41 -2.92
C SER A 179 -11.62 12.82 -3.58
N CYS A 180 -11.66 11.52 -3.89
CA CYS A 180 -10.63 10.92 -4.72
C CYS A 180 -10.67 11.46 -6.16
N HIS A 181 -11.86 11.76 -6.70
CA HIS A 181 -12.07 12.13 -8.11
C HIS A 181 -12.34 13.62 -8.29
#